data_AF-A0A358L1Z8-F1
#
_entry.id   AF-A0A358L1Z8-F1
#
_cell.length_a   1.000
_cell.length_b   1.000
_cell.length_c   1.000
_cell.angle_alpha   90.00
_cell.angle_beta   90.00
_cell.angle_gamma   90.00
#
_symmetry.space_group_name_H-M   'P 1'
#
loop_
_entity.id
_entity.type
_entity.pdbx_description
1 polymer ?
#
loop_
_entity_poly.entity_id
_entity_poly.type
_entity_poly.pdbx_seq_one_letter_code
_entity_poly.pdbx_strand_id
1 'polypeptide(L)'
;MNDRHQKSTIWTRIHVDPTFFILISALLVYSALVIWSASGQDPGMMERKLGQIAMGVVMMLVMAQIPPRVYEGWAPYLYILCVVLLIAVDAFGHISKGAQRWLDLGVVRFQPSEIAKIAVPLMVARFINRDVCPPTLKNTAIALVLIFMPTLLVAAQPDQIGRA
;
A
#
# COMPACT_ATOMS: atom_id res chain seq x y z
N MET A 1 31.24 -20.55 26.30
CA MET A 1 30.78 -21.01 24.97
C MET A 1 29.34 -21.47 25.15
N ASN A 2 28.38 -20.56 25.00
CA ASN A 2 26.95 -20.88 25.09
C ASN A 2 26.36 -20.80 23.68
N ASP A 3 26.44 -21.91 22.96
CA ASP A 3 25.77 -22.11 21.70
C ASP A 3 24.27 -22.25 21.99
N ARG A 4 23.59 -21.10 22.05
CA ARG A 4 22.13 -21.09 22.00
C ARG A 4 21.74 -21.63 20.64
N HIS A 5 21.36 -22.91 20.61
CA HIS A 5 20.60 -23.52 19.53
C HIS A 5 19.44 -22.59 19.17
N GLN A 6 19.67 -21.72 18.19
CA GLN A 6 18.67 -20.87 17.60
C GLN A 6 17.80 -21.80 16.77
N LYS A 7 16.85 -22.44 17.46
CA LYS A 7 15.81 -23.23 16.80
C LYS A 7 15.24 -22.32 15.73
N SER A 8 15.44 -22.66 14.46
CA SER A 8 14.87 -21.92 13.34
C SER A 8 13.36 -22.11 13.42
N THR A 9 12.74 -21.27 14.23
CA THR A 9 11.31 -21.23 14.47
C THR A 9 10.63 -21.10 13.11
N ILE A 10 9.56 -21.85 12.87
CA ILE A 10 8.85 -21.90 11.57
C ILE A 10 8.58 -20.49 11.01
N TRP A 11 8.34 -19.55 11.92
CA TRP A 11 8.15 -18.12 11.70
C TRP A 11 9.33 -17.41 11.01
N THR A 12 10.58 -17.81 11.27
CA THR A 12 11.77 -17.25 10.60
C THR A 12 11.88 -17.74 9.16
N ARG A 13 11.34 -18.93 8.84
CA ARG A 13 11.25 -19.40 7.45
C ARG A 13 10.14 -18.70 6.66
N ILE A 14 9.09 -18.26 7.34
CA ILE A 14 7.92 -17.58 6.75
C ILE A 14 8.13 -16.05 6.70
N HIS A 15 9.26 -15.50 7.20
CA HIS A 15 9.54 -14.06 7.25
C HIS A 15 8.42 -13.21 7.89
N VAL A 16 7.60 -13.80 8.76
CA VAL A 16 6.48 -13.13 9.43
C VAL A 16 6.76 -13.06 10.93
N ASP A 17 6.64 -11.87 11.50
CA ASP A 17 6.70 -11.68 12.95
C ASP A 17 5.36 -12.11 13.58
N PRO A 18 5.36 -13.15 14.44
CA PRO A 18 4.14 -13.66 15.06
C PRO A 18 3.39 -12.61 15.89
N THR A 19 4.11 -11.66 16.51
CA THR A 19 3.51 -10.62 17.36
C THR A 19 2.65 -9.68 16.52
N PHE A 20 3.19 -9.18 15.42
CA PHE A 20 2.47 -8.31 14.49
C PHE A 20 1.32 -9.06 13.80
N PHE A 21 1.52 -10.32 13.43
CA PHE A 21 0.49 -11.12 12.79
C PHE A 21 -0.74 -11.32 13.68
N ILE A 22 -0.54 -11.61 14.98
CA ILE A 22 -1.63 -11.75 15.95
C ILE A 22 -2.36 -10.41 16.12
N LEU A 23 -1.62 -9.30 16.23
CA LEU A 23 -2.22 -7.97 16.40
C LEU A 23 -3.09 -7.57 15.20
N ILE A 24 -2.60 -7.78 13.98
CA ILE A 24 -3.36 -7.52 12.75
C ILE A 24 -4.60 -8.41 12.70
N SER A 25 -4.46 -9.70 13.00
CA SER A 25 -5.58 -10.65 13.00
C SER A 25 -6.67 -10.23 14.00
N ALA A 26 -6.29 -9.80 15.21
CA ALA A 26 -7.22 -9.28 16.20
C ALA A 26 -7.97 -8.04 15.71
N LEU A 27 -7.26 -7.11 15.05
CA LEU A 27 -7.84 -5.90 14.49
C LEU A 27 -8.81 -6.20 13.33
N LEU A 28 -8.51 -7.20 12.50
CA LEU A 28 -9.39 -7.65 11.42
C LEU A 28 -10.67 -8.30 11.95
N VAL A 29 -10.57 -9.13 13.00
CA VAL A 29 -11.74 -9.70 13.68
C VAL A 29 -12.60 -8.59 14.28
N TYR A 30 -11.99 -7.64 14.98
CA TYR A 30 -12.71 -6.49 15.51
C TYR A 30 -13.41 -5.68 14.40
N SER A 31 -12.73 -5.43 13.27
CA SER A 31 -13.34 -4.77 12.10
C SER A 31 -14.55 -5.53 11.56
N ALA A 32 -14.49 -6.85 11.49
CA ALA A 32 -15.62 -7.68 11.06
C ALA A 32 -16.80 -7.57 12.05
N LEU A 33 -16.55 -7.61 13.36
CA LEU A 33 -17.58 -7.45 14.39
C LEU A 33 -18.25 -6.07 14.32
N VAL A 34 -17.47 -5.00 14.11
CA VAL A 34 -18.01 -3.65 13.94
C VAL A 34 -18.91 -3.57 12.71
N ILE A 35 -18.51 -4.15 11.58
CA ILE A 35 -19.36 -4.19 10.39
C ILE A 35 -20.62 -5.03 10.61
N TRP A 36 -20.52 -6.16 11.29
CA TRP A 36 -21.70 -6.96 11.65
C TRP A 36 -22.73 -6.14 12.43
N SER A 37 -22.26 -5.39 13.42
CA SER A 37 -23.08 -4.53 14.26
C SER A 37 -23.70 -3.37 13.46
N ALA A 38 -22.89 -2.70 12.62
CA ALA A 38 -23.32 -1.52 11.86
C ALA A 38 -24.19 -1.84 10.64
N SER A 39 -24.07 -3.04 10.08
CA SER A 39 -24.81 -3.46 8.87
C SER A 39 -26.22 -4.00 9.15
N GLY A 40 -26.65 -4.02 10.41
CA GLY A 40 -27.94 -4.61 10.78
C GLY A 40 -27.99 -6.12 10.57
N GLN A 41 -26.85 -6.80 10.68
CA GLN A 41 -26.70 -8.26 10.50
C GLN A 41 -27.02 -8.76 9.06
N ASP A 42 -26.82 -7.91 8.04
CA ASP A 42 -26.94 -8.33 6.64
C ASP A 42 -25.86 -9.37 6.27
N PRO A 43 -26.25 -10.64 5.97
CA PRO A 43 -25.30 -11.68 5.61
C PRO A 43 -24.49 -11.35 4.34
N GLY A 44 -25.09 -10.65 3.36
CA GLY A 44 -24.44 -10.34 2.09
C GLY A 44 -23.28 -9.34 2.24
N MET A 45 -23.40 -8.41 3.19
CA MET A 45 -22.31 -7.47 3.50
C MET A 45 -21.18 -8.16 4.27
N MET A 46 -21.52 -9.10 5.16
CA MET A 46 -20.55 -9.88 5.91
C MET A 46 -19.75 -10.82 5.00
N GLU A 47 -20.38 -11.54 4.07
CA GLU A 47 -19.67 -12.39 3.11
C GLU A 47 -18.66 -11.60 2.28
N ARG A 48 -19.05 -10.42 1.79
CA ARG A 48 -18.13 -9.52 1.06
C ARG A 48 -16.96 -9.07 1.94
N LYS A 49 -17.22 -8.72 3.20
CA LYS A 49 -16.18 -8.29 4.14
C LYS A 49 -15.21 -9.43 4.46
N LEU A 50 -15.72 -10.64 4.71
CA LEU A 50 -14.89 -11.82 4.94
C LEU A 50 -14.05 -12.17 3.71
N GLY A 51 -14.62 -12.07 2.50
CA GLY A 51 -13.88 -12.24 1.25
C GLY A 51 -12.73 -11.23 1.09
N GLN A 52 -12.97 -9.95 1.41
CA GLN A 52 -11.94 -8.91 1.40
C GLN A 52 -10.84 -9.16 2.44
N ILE A 53 -11.22 -9.56 3.66
CA ILE A 53 -10.26 -9.90 4.72
C ILE A 53 -9.41 -11.09 4.29
N ALA A 54 -10.03 -12.16 3.79
CA ALA A 54 -9.34 -13.36 3.33
C ALA A 54 -8.36 -13.03 2.19
N MET A 55 -8.81 -12.28 1.18
CA MET A 55 -7.96 -11.82 0.08
C MET A 55 -6.77 -11.00 0.59
N GLY A 56 -7.02 -10.05 1.51
CA GLY A 56 -5.97 -9.22 2.11
C GLY A 56 -4.94 -10.01 2.90
N VAL A 57 -5.38 -10.99 3.69
CA VAL A 57 -4.49 -11.88 4.46
C VAL A 57 -3.64 -12.74 3.53
N VAL A 58 -4.23 -13.34 2.49
CA VAL A 58 -3.50 -14.12 1.49
C VAL A 58 -2.45 -13.24 0.80
N MET A 59 -2.83 -12.05 0.36
CA MET A 59 -1.92 -11.11 -0.30
C MET A 59 -0.78 -10.67 0.62
N MET A 60 -1.08 -10.40 1.90
CA MET A 60 -0.08 -10.09 2.92
C MET A 60 0.93 -11.24 3.10
N LEU A 61 0.45 -12.48 3.20
CA LEU A 61 1.32 -13.65 3.37
C LEU A 61 2.23 -13.88 2.15
N VAL A 62 1.71 -13.70 0.94
CA VAL A 62 2.50 -13.78 -0.31
C VAL A 62 3.56 -12.69 -0.35
N MET A 63 3.18 -11.44 -0.08
CA MET A 63 4.11 -10.30 -0.08
C MET A 63 5.18 -10.43 1.01
N ALA A 64 4.84 -11.01 2.17
CA ALA A 64 5.79 -11.24 3.26
C ALA A 64 6.89 -12.24 2.89
N GLN A 65 6.66 -13.16 1.93
CA GLN A 65 7.71 -14.07 1.46
C GLN A 65 8.77 -13.41 0.58
N ILE A 66 8.48 -12.22 0.03
CA ILE A 66 9.37 -11.54 -0.90
C ILE A 66 10.41 -10.75 -0.09
N PRO A 67 11.73 -10.97 -0.32
CA PRO A 67 12.75 -10.28 0.44
C PRO A 67 12.81 -8.77 0.10
N PRO A 68 13.13 -7.89 1.08
CA PRO A 68 13.22 -6.43 0.90
C PRO A 68 14.07 -5.98 -0.30
N ARG A 69 15.12 -6.73 -0.63
CA ARG A 69 16.01 -6.42 -1.77
C ARG A 69 15.31 -6.47 -3.13
N VAL A 70 14.30 -7.33 -3.28
CA VAL A 70 13.52 -7.40 -4.52
C VAL A 70 12.68 -6.14 -4.65
N TYR A 71 12.02 -5.70 -3.58
CA TYR A 71 11.26 -4.45 -3.56
C TYR A 71 12.13 -3.24 -3.90
N GLU A 72 13.36 -3.18 -3.37
CA GLU A 72 14.32 -2.13 -3.72
C GLU A 72 14.67 -2.11 -5.22
N GLY A 73 14.82 -3.28 -5.86
CA GLY A 73 15.03 -3.37 -7.30
C GLY A 73 13.82 -2.90 -8.13
N TRP A 74 12.60 -3.15 -7.62
CA TRP A 74 11.34 -2.82 -8.28
C TRP A 74 10.85 -1.39 -8.04
N ALA A 75 11.39 -0.70 -7.02
CA ALA A 75 10.99 0.65 -6.64
C ALA A 75 10.86 1.66 -7.80
N PRO A 76 11.85 1.80 -8.72
CA PRO A 76 11.72 2.78 -9.81
C PRO A 76 10.60 2.41 -10.79
N TYR A 77 10.38 1.11 -11.06
CA TYR A 77 9.31 0.65 -11.93
C TYR A 77 7.94 0.90 -11.30
N LEU A 78 7.79 0.61 -9.99
CA LEU A 78 6.56 0.89 -9.25
C LEU A 78 6.26 2.39 -9.17
N TYR A 79 7.29 3.23 -9.02
CA TYR A 79 7.14 4.68 -9.03
C TYR A 79 6.67 5.19 -10.40
N ILE A 80 7.32 4.78 -11.49
CA ILE A 80 6.91 5.18 -12.85
C ILE A 80 5.50 4.69 -13.14
N LEU A 81 5.19 3.42 -12.83
CA LEU A 81 3.85 2.87 -12.98
C LEU A 81 2.81 3.67 -12.20
N CYS A 82 3.13 4.05 -10.96
CA CYS A 82 2.25 4.88 -10.13
C CYS A 82 2.00 6.24 -10.78
N VAL A 83 3.04 6.93 -11.24
CA VAL A 83 2.91 8.22 -11.92
C VAL A 83 2.06 8.09 -13.19
N VAL A 84 2.32 7.06 -14.00
CA VAL A 84 1.54 6.79 -15.22
C VAL A 84 0.07 6.52 -14.88
N LEU A 85 -0.21 5.74 -13.84
CA LEU A 85 -1.58 5.46 -13.40
C LEU A 85 -2.29 6.72 -12.86
N LEU A 86 -1.58 7.60 -12.14
CA LEU A 86 -2.13 8.87 -11.67
C LEU A 86 -2.51 9.77 -12.84
N ILE A 87 -1.65 9.86 -13.87
CA ILE A 87 -1.93 10.61 -15.11
C ILE A 87 -3.08 9.95 -15.88
N ALA A 88 -3.10 8.62 -15.98
CA ALA A 88 -4.15 7.89 -16.70
C ALA A 88 -5.53 8.07 -16.04
N VAL A 89 -5.60 8.13 -14.70
CA VAL A 89 -6.86 8.42 -13.99
C VAL A 89 -7.28 9.88 -14.16
N ASP A 90 -6.34 10.82 -14.26
CA ASP A 90 -6.68 12.21 -14.58
C ASP A 90 -7.24 12.34 -16.01
N ALA A 91 -6.66 11.61 -16.98
CA ALA A 91 -7.06 11.66 -18.39
C ALA A 91 -8.31 10.83 -18.74
N PHE A 92 -8.48 9.64 -18.14
CA PHE A 92 -9.53 8.66 -18.47
C PHE A 92 -10.46 8.34 -17.30
N GLY A 93 -10.34 9.04 -16.17
CA GLY A 93 -11.11 8.76 -14.97
C GLY A 93 -12.61 8.95 -15.20
N HIS A 94 -13.35 7.84 -15.23
CA HIS A 94 -14.80 7.89 -15.23
C HIS A 94 -15.30 8.49 -13.91
N ILE A 95 -16.07 9.58 -14.01
CA ILE A 95 -16.73 10.22 -12.88
C ILE A 95 -17.85 9.28 -12.40
N SER A 96 -17.57 8.42 -11.42
CA SER A 96 -18.59 7.63 -10.76
C SER A 96 -18.78 8.13 -9.33
N LYS A 97 -19.97 8.68 -9.05
CA LYS A 97 -20.41 9.22 -7.74
C LYS A 97 -19.58 10.40 -7.20
N GLY A 98 -19.15 11.30 -8.08
CA GLY A 98 -18.66 12.63 -7.68
C GLY A 98 -17.17 12.74 -7.32
N ALA A 99 -16.39 11.67 -7.37
CA ALA A 99 -14.94 11.80 -7.25
C ALA A 99 -14.24 10.92 -8.28
N GLN A 100 -13.40 11.53 -9.12
CA GLN A 100 -12.60 10.89 -10.16
C GLN A 100 -11.40 10.13 -9.54
N ARG A 101 -11.68 9.26 -8.55
CA ARG A 101 -10.65 8.65 -7.68
C ARG A 101 -10.51 7.14 -7.82
N TRP A 102 -11.52 6.50 -8.39
CA TRP A 102 -11.57 5.06 -8.53
C TRP A 102 -11.57 4.70 -10.00
N LEU A 103 -10.56 3.94 -10.42
CA LEU A 103 -10.59 3.28 -11.72
C LEU A 103 -11.48 2.03 -11.55
N ASP A 104 -12.71 2.11 -12.06
CA ASP A 104 -13.61 0.96 -12.08
C ASP A 104 -13.25 0.08 -13.29
N LEU A 105 -12.50 -1.00 -13.04
CA LEU A 105 -12.14 -1.99 -14.07
C LEU A 105 -13.28 -2.99 -14.32
N GLY A 106 -14.50 -2.70 -13.86
CA GLY A 106 -15.70 -3.54 -13.99
C GLY A 106 -15.75 -4.71 -13.00
N VAL A 107 -14.61 -5.27 -12.63
CA VAL A 107 -14.48 -6.40 -11.67
C VAL A 107 -13.84 -5.95 -10.35
N VAL A 108 -12.89 -5.01 -10.43
CA VAL A 108 -12.15 -4.48 -9.27
C VAL A 108 -12.09 -2.97 -9.39
N ARG A 109 -12.35 -2.28 -8.29
CA ARG A 109 -12.16 -0.83 -8.18
C ARG A 109 -10.78 -0.58 -7.63
N PHE A 110 -9.94 0.06 -8.44
CA PHE A 110 -8.54 0.31 -8.09
C PHE A 110 -8.30 1.81 -7.88
N GLN A 111 -7.66 2.14 -6.76
CA GLN A 111 -7.31 3.52 -6.43
C GLN A 111 -5.80 3.73 -6.59
N PRO A 112 -5.33 4.50 -7.59
CA PRO A 112 -3.90 4.70 -7.82
C PRO A 112 -3.15 5.29 -6.63
N SER A 113 -3.81 6.12 -5.81
CA SER A 113 -3.18 6.71 -4.62
C SER A 113 -2.81 5.66 -3.56
N GLU A 114 -3.41 4.47 -3.57
CA GLU A 114 -2.98 3.36 -2.71
C GLU A 114 -1.61 2.81 -3.15
N ILE A 115 -1.33 2.74 -4.45
CA ILE A 115 0.03 2.41 -4.94
C ILE A 115 1.00 3.50 -4.51
N ALA A 116 0.61 4.78 -4.62
CA ALA A 116 1.48 5.91 -4.29
C ALA A 116 2.01 5.83 -2.84
N LYS A 117 1.16 5.43 -1.88
CA LYS A 117 1.54 5.24 -0.47
C LYS A 117 2.68 4.26 -0.26
N ILE A 118 2.86 3.29 -1.17
CA ILE A 118 3.91 2.27 -1.10
C ILE A 118 5.08 2.65 -2.01
N ALA A 119 4.80 3.06 -3.24
CA ALA A 119 5.82 3.33 -4.26
C ALA A 119 6.70 4.54 -3.91
N VAL A 120 6.14 5.60 -3.33
CA VAL A 120 6.89 6.82 -3.01
C VAL A 120 7.92 6.58 -1.90
N PRO A 121 7.57 6.05 -0.71
CA PRO A 121 8.57 5.77 0.32
C PRO A 121 9.63 4.76 -0.17
N LEU A 122 9.24 3.76 -0.95
CA LEU A 122 10.16 2.75 -1.48
C LEU A 122 11.18 3.35 -2.45
N MET A 123 10.75 4.26 -3.34
CA MET A 123 11.64 4.98 -4.26
C MET A 123 12.58 5.93 -3.51
N VAL A 124 12.07 6.64 -2.51
CA VAL A 124 12.88 7.55 -1.67
C VAL A 124 13.92 6.75 -0.86
N ALA A 125 13.52 5.63 -0.25
CA ALA A 125 14.43 4.77 0.50
C ALA A 125 15.56 4.25 -0.40
N ARG A 126 15.24 3.78 -1.61
CA ARG A 126 16.25 3.36 -2.59
C ARG A 126 17.16 4.51 -3.02
N PHE A 127 16.60 5.70 -3.26
CA PHE A 127 17.36 6.87 -3.69
C PHE A 127 18.38 7.28 -2.62
N ILE A 128 17.95 7.32 -1.36
CA ILE A 128 18.82 7.61 -0.21
C ILE A 128 19.86 6.49 0.00
N ASN A 129 19.49 5.22 -0.17
CA ASN A 129 20.40 4.09 0.00
C ASN A 129 21.53 4.05 -1.05
N ARG A 130 21.30 4.60 -2.25
CA ARG A 130 22.28 4.63 -3.34
C ARG A 130 23.27 5.79 -3.28
N ASP A 131 22.89 6.90 -2.63
CA ASP A 131 23.74 8.08 -2.56
C ASP A 131 24.64 8.06 -1.32
N VAL A 132 25.92 8.37 -1.54
CA VAL A 132 26.92 8.52 -0.48
C VAL A 132 26.56 9.68 0.45
N CYS A 133 26.53 9.40 1.75
CA CYS A 133 26.55 10.43 2.78
C CYS A 133 27.88 11.21 2.71
N PRO A 134 27.87 12.56 2.85
CA PRO A 134 26.73 13.43 3.15
C PRO A 134 25.89 13.78 1.91
N PRO A 135 24.55 13.84 2.05
CA PRO A 135 23.68 14.25 0.96
C PRO A 135 24.01 15.70 0.57
N THR A 136 24.39 15.89 -0.68
CA THR A 136 24.53 17.23 -1.24
C THR A 136 23.15 17.89 -1.32
N LEU A 137 23.09 19.22 -1.20
CA LEU A 137 21.84 19.99 -1.34
C LEU A 137 21.05 19.63 -2.61
N LYS A 138 21.75 19.25 -3.69
CA LYS A 138 21.15 18.75 -4.93
C LYS A 138 20.39 17.43 -4.73
N ASN A 139 20.94 16.47 -4.00
CA ASN A 139 20.31 15.17 -3.79
C ASN A 139 19.10 15.30 -2.85
N THR A 140 19.19 16.16 -1.84
CA THR A 140 18.04 16.50 -0.98
C THR A 140 16.92 17.16 -1.79
N ALA A 141 17.24 18.07 -2.72
CA ALA A 141 16.25 18.68 -3.60
C ALA A 141 15.58 17.64 -4.54
N ILE A 142 16.35 16.69 -5.09
CA ILE A 142 15.80 15.62 -5.94
C ILE A 142 14.87 14.69 -5.15
N ALA A 143 15.25 14.30 -3.94
CA ALA A 143 14.40 13.51 -3.06
C ALA A 143 13.10 14.25 -2.72
N LEU A 144 13.19 15.57 -2.51
CA LEU A 144 12.02 16.42 -2.28
C LEU A 144 11.09 16.41 -3.50
N VAL A 145 11.62 16.57 -4.70
CA VAL A 145 10.83 16.51 -5.95
C VAL A 145 10.17 15.15 -6.13
N LEU A 146 10.87 14.04 -5.85
CA LEU A 146 10.32 12.68 -5.90
C LEU A 146 9.14 12.47 -4.93
N ILE A 147 9.11 13.20 -3.82
CA ILE A 147 7.99 13.15 -2.86
C ILE A 147 6.86 14.07 -3.32
N PHE A 148 7.17 15.34 -3.61
CA PHE A 148 6.15 16.34 -3.90
C PHE A 148 5.45 16.08 -5.23
N MET A 149 6.13 15.56 -6.25
CA MET A 149 5.53 15.31 -7.56
C MET A 149 4.31 14.36 -7.50
N PRO A 150 4.40 13.14 -6.95
CA PRO A 150 3.26 12.24 -6.82
C PRO A 150 2.26 12.72 -5.76
N THR A 151 2.72 13.38 -4.70
CA THR A 151 1.83 13.91 -3.65
C THR A 151 0.93 15.02 -4.19
N LEU A 152 1.48 15.92 -5.00
CA LEU A 152 0.71 16.98 -5.67
C LEU A 152 -0.21 16.41 -6.73
N LEU A 153 0.20 15.38 -7.47
CA LEU A 153 -0.68 14.67 -8.42
C LEU A 153 -1.88 14.05 -7.71
N VAL A 154 -1.68 13.41 -6.56
CA VAL A 154 -2.78 12.86 -5.76
C VAL A 154 -3.66 13.97 -5.18
N ALA A 155 -3.07 15.09 -4.72
CA ALA A 155 -3.82 16.23 -4.22
C ALA A 155 -4.59 16.98 -5.32
N ALA A 156 -4.09 16.97 -6.55
CA ALA A 156 -4.75 17.56 -7.71
C ALA A 156 -5.92 16.69 -8.23
N GLN A 157 -5.97 15.40 -7.89
CA GLN A 157 -7.13 14.57 -8.20
C GLN A 157 -8.36 15.11 -7.47
N PRO A 158 -9.39 15.55 -8.20
CA PRO A 158 -10.49 16.30 -7.60
C PRO A 158 -11.23 15.45 -6.56
N ASP A 159 -11.09 15.78 -5.27
CA ASP A 159 -12.22 15.68 -4.36
C ASP A 159 -13.20 16.77 -4.71
N GLN A 160 -14.47 16.45 -4.66
CA GLN A 160 -15.54 17.44 -4.57
C GLN A 160 -15.55 18.26 -3.25
N ILE A 161 -14.43 18.41 -2.54
CA ILE A 161 -14.33 19.28 -1.35
C ILE A 161 -13.80 20.64 -1.82
N GLY A 162 -14.63 21.40 -2.54
CA GLY A 162 -14.23 22.74 -2.99
C GLY A 162 -15.06 23.37 -4.10
N ARG A 163 -16.09 22.70 -4.61
CA ARG A 163 -17.11 23.31 -5.46
C ARG A 163 -18.47 23.23 -4.75
N ALA A 164 -18.64 24.09 -3.76
CA ALA A 164 -19.94 24.48 -3.21
C ALA A 164 -20.01 26.00 -3.25
#